data_AF-A0A1Y3B402-F1
#
_entry.id   AF-A0A1Y3B402-F1
#
_cell.length_a   1.000
_cell.length_b   1.000
_cell.length_c   1.000
_cell.angle_alpha   90.00
_cell.angle_beta   90.00
_cell.angle_gamma   90.00
#
_symmetry.space_group_name_H-M   'P 1'
#
loop_
_entity.id
_entity.type
_entity.pdbx_description
1 polymer ?
#
loop_
_entity_poly.entity_id
_entity_poly.type
_entity_poly.pdbx_seq_one_letter_code
_entity_poly.pdbx_strand_id
1 'polypeptide(L)'
;MDLVNLIEKVRHQHVYIQDERRFIHKLNVDVNDEIDSMIKSMWIIKNQRYICDKLHESHQLSNDPINLINESNKIQQADFVMGHKKFGSDESLLSQLLQHLRDNPKSISYLLFYAEKECTNFLDLLCKIIISTVYNHCFLDRDKISLIDMMEELIEIYINFYDDLRRHIHSKNSSFGIVYRNFCDEQSELKTFYRLTLTKPIMLVLSEDSLFLDIDSNRAVMRFCQEERRKHFGQENTAEYEENLNRYKKWTIQKLKYFVNNFIRSLKENIHAFPQSLVWLMVRMYTKLIERFDYQKVNAIFVDMIFFFLLCPAIQNPDLFGITDLHINHIAHYNLMQCAQIIQMLALSNWEKVTGPYQQVCSLFDRNCLSFIMEHIFTVAKSTTTISRSSSIESMELPYFLVSDIELKFILEYIGLFLARNDQPDQPLNTYFRKLPPSILNFEYESVFVVLENLNQVIILIV
;
A
#
# COMPACT_ATOMS: atom_id res chain seq x y z
N MET A 1 -41.46 -49.26 21.98
CA MET A 1 -41.52 -48.02 21.17
C MET A 1 -42.22 -48.41 19.88
N ASP A 2 -43.38 -47.80 19.60
CA ASP A 2 -44.26 -48.22 18.51
C ASP A 2 -43.64 -47.88 17.13
N LEU A 3 -43.66 -48.83 16.19
CA LEU A 3 -43.01 -48.69 14.87
C LEU A 3 -43.56 -47.47 14.11
N VAL A 4 -44.83 -47.17 14.31
CA VAL A 4 -45.54 -46.02 13.73
C VAL A 4 -44.95 -44.69 14.21
N ASN A 5 -44.67 -44.56 15.51
CA ASN A 5 -44.06 -43.34 16.08
C ASN A 5 -42.62 -43.11 15.57
N LEU A 6 -41.89 -44.17 15.23
CA LEU A 6 -40.57 -44.03 14.62
C LEU A 6 -40.66 -43.56 13.17
N ILE A 7 -41.60 -44.11 12.40
CA ILE A 7 -41.85 -43.71 11.00
C ILE A 7 -42.24 -42.23 10.91
N GLU A 8 -43.11 -41.76 11.81
CA GLU A 8 -43.50 -40.34 11.87
C GLU A 8 -42.30 -39.44 12.23
N LYS A 9 -41.50 -39.82 13.23
CA LYS A 9 -40.28 -39.07 13.59
C LYS A 9 -39.29 -38.97 12.43
N VAL A 10 -39.04 -40.06 11.70
CA VAL A 10 -38.14 -40.05 10.54
C VAL A 10 -38.70 -39.18 9.42
N ARG A 11 -40.01 -39.20 9.17
CA ARG A 11 -40.65 -38.30 8.19
C ARG A 11 -40.49 -36.83 8.58
N HIS A 12 -40.74 -36.48 9.84
CA HIS A 12 -40.55 -35.11 10.32
C HIS A 12 -39.10 -34.66 10.22
N GLN A 13 -38.14 -35.51 10.61
CA GLN A 13 -36.72 -35.22 10.45
C GLN A 13 -36.32 -35.06 8.98
N HIS A 14 -36.88 -35.87 8.08
CA HIS A 14 -36.59 -35.74 6.65
C HIS A 14 -37.08 -34.40 6.08
N VAL A 15 -38.30 -33.98 6.42
CA VAL A 15 -38.83 -32.67 6.00
C VAL A 15 -37.99 -31.53 6.59
N TYR A 16 -37.67 -31.61 7.89
CA TYR A 16 -36.83 -30.62 8.56
C TYR A 16 -35.45 -30.50 7.89
N ILE A 17 -34.78 -31.61 7.59
CA ILE A 17 -33.49 -31.63 6.89
C ILE A 17 -33.63 -31.04 5.48
N GLN A 18 -34.72 -31.31 4.76
CA GLN A 18 -34.95 -30.71 3.44
C GLN A 18 -35.12 -29.19 3.53
N ASP A 19 -35.84 -28.71 4.54
CA ASP A 19 -36.05 -27.28 4.76
C ASP A 19 -34.74 -26.59 5.18
N GLU A 20 -33.95 -27.18 6.08
CA GLU A 20 -32.60 -26.68 6.41
C GLU A 20 -31.69 -26.65 5.18
N ARG A 21 -31.70 -27.70 4.34
CA ARG A 21 -30.91 -27.72 3.11
C ARG A 21 -31.30 -26.61 2.14
N ARG A 22 -32.60 -26.35 1.97
CA ARG A 22 -33.10 -25.25 1.13
C ARG A 22 -32.72 -23.90 1.72
N PHE A 23 -32.81 -23.75 3.04
CA PHE A 23 -32.42 -22.53 3.74
C PHE A 23 -30.92 -22.24 3.57
N ILE A 24 -30.05 -23.23 3.80
CA ILE A 24 -28.60 -23.11 3.60
C ILE A 24 -28.28 -22.79 2.13
N HIS A 25 -28.93 -23.46 1.18
CA HIS A 25 -28.72 -23.18 -0.24
C HIS A 25 -29.10 -21.74 -0.58
N LYS A 26 -30.25 -21.25 -0.11
CA LYS A 26 -30.65 -19.86 -0.29
C LYS A 26 -29.64 -18.90 0.33
N LEU A 27 -29.21 -19.17 1.56
CA LEU A 27 -28.22 -18.34 2.24
C LEU A 27 -26.90 -18.26 1.47
N ASN A 28 -26.44 -19.38 0.88
CA ASN A 28 -25.24 -19.39 0.05
C ASN A 28 -25.40 -18.56 -1.24
N VAL A 29 -26.58 -18.59 -1.87
CA VAL A 29 -26.87 -17.74 -3.04
C VAL A 29 -26.84 -16.26 -2.63
N ASP A 30 -27.57 -15.91 -1.56
CA ASP A 30 -27.64 -14.53 -1.06
C ASP A 30 -26.23 -14.00 -0.68
N VAL A 31 -25.40 -14.81 -0.03
CA VAL A 31 -24.01 -14.45 0.32
C VAL A 31 -23.14 -14.26 -0.94
N ASN A 32 -23.25 -15.12 -1.94
CA ASN A 32 -22.48 -14.98 -3.17
C ASN A 32 -22.88 -13.74 -3.96
N ASP A 33 -24.16 -13.41 -4.01
CA ASP A 33 -24.66 -12.20 -4.68
C ASP A 33 -24.14 -10.92 -4.00
N GLU A 34 -24.11 -10.89 -2.67
CA GLU A 34 -23.53 -9.78 -1.91
C GLU A 34 -22.01 -9.66 -2.08
N ILE A 35 -21.29 -10.79 -2.11
CA ILE A 35 -19.85 -10.80 -2.37
C ILE A 35 -19.54 -10.27 -3.77
N ASP A 36 -20.28 -10.72 -4.79
CA ASP A 36 -20.14 -10.24 -6.16
C ASP A 36 -20.40 -8.73 -6.28
N SER A 37 -21.47 -8.25 -5.63
CA SER A 37 -21.78 -6.81 -5.54
C SER A 37 -20.66 -6.01 -4.88
N MET A 38 -20.09 -6.54 -3.79
CA MET A 38 -19.01 -5.87 -3.05
C MET A 38 -17.71 -5.82 -3.84
N ILE A 39 -17.35 -6.90 -4.57
CA ILE A 39 -16.14 -6.94 -5.42
C ILE A 39 -16.25 -5.91 -6.55
N LYS A 40 -17.40 -5.84 -7.22
CA LYS A 40 -17.66 -4.87 -8.29
C LYS A 40 -17.55 -3.43 -7.78
N SER A 41 -18.17 -3.16 -6.63
CA SER A 41 -18.09 -1.85 -5.97
C SER A 41 -16.66 -1.50 -5.57
N MET A 42 -15.91 -2.47 -5.03
CA MET A 42 -14.51 -2.30 -4.68
C MET A 42 -13.68 -1.94 -5.91
N TRP A 43 -13.82 -2.67 -7.02
CA TRP A 43 -13.11 -2.38 -8.26
C TRP A 43 -13.37 -0.95 -8.74
N ILE A 44 -14.63 -0.49 -8.75
CA ILE A 44 -14.99 0.89 -9.12
C ILE A 44 -14.27 1.89 -8.22
N ILE A 45 -14.40 1.74 -6.90
CA ILE A 45 -13.81 2.67 -5.92
C ILE A 45 -12.28 2.72 -6.06
N LYS A 46 -11.63 1.58 -6.27
CA LYS A 46 -10.17 1.51 -6.39
C LYS A 46 -9.65 2.12 -7.69
N ASN A 47 -10.37 1.93 -8.80
CA ASN A 47 -10.06 2.59 -10.05
C ASN A 47 -10.27 4.10 -9.99
N GLN A 48 -11.34 4.56 -9.32
CA GLN A 48 -11.55 5.98 -9.07
C GLN A 48 -10.48 6.58 -8.17
N ARG A 49 -10.07 5.86 -7.11
CA ARG A 49 -8.95 6.30 -6.25
C ARG A 49 -7.66 6.46 -7.05
N TYR A 50 -7.34 5.50 -7.91
CA TYR A 50 -6.18 5.60 -8.81
C TYR A 50 -6.21 6.87 -9.68
N ILE A 51 -7.38 7.21 -10.24
CA ILE A 51 -7.57 8.45 -11.02
C ILE A 51 -7.41 9.68 -10.12
N CYS A 52 -7.96 9.68 -8.91
CA CYS A 52 -7.80 10.78 -7.96
C CYS A 52 -6.33 11.01 -7.57
N ASP A 53 -5.57 9.94 -7.38
CA ASP A 53 -4.13 10.01 -7.08
C ASP A 53 -3.37 10.61 -8.28
N LYS A 54 -3.73 10.21 -9.52
CA LYS A 54 -3.20 10.83 -10.75
C LYS A 54 -3.59 12.29 -10.92
N LEU A 55 -4.82 12.66 -10.54
CA LEU A 55 -5.26 14.05 -10.52
C LEU A 55 -4.40 14.88 -9.57
N HIS A 56 -4.15 14.37 -8.36
CA HIS A 56 -3.29 15.03 -7.37
C HIS A 56 -1.85 15.22 -7.89
N GLU A 57 -1.29 14.21 -8.55
CA GLU A 57 0.03 14.31 -9.21
C GLU A 57 -0.01 15.31 -10.38
N SER A 58 -1.09 15.33 -11.17
CA SER A 58 -1.23 16.18 -12.37
C SER A 58 -1.57 17.64 -12.10
N HIS A 59 -2.14 17.99 -10.94
CA HIS A 59 -2.21 19.39 -10.52
C HIS A 59 -0.82 20.04 -10.41
N GLN A 60 0.24 19.22 -10.43
CA GLN A 60 1.64 19.65 -10.50
C GLN A 60 2.22 19.64 -11.94
N LEU A 61 1.55 18.99 -12.91
CA LEU A 61 2.00 18.75 -14.29
C LEU A 61 0.79 18.75 -15.25
N SER A 62 0.65 19.82 -16.04
CA SER A 62 -0.45 20.20 -16.97
C SER A 62 -1.26 19.10 -17.73
N ASN A 63 -1.87 18.13 -17.07
CA ASN A 63 -2.89 17.27 -17.66
C ASN A 63 -4.26 17.93 -17.53
N ASP A 64 -5.17 17.65 -18.48
CA ASP A 64 -6.53 18.17 -18.46
C ASP A 64 -7.35 17.48 -17.36
N PRO A 65 -7.71 18.18 -16.26
CA PRO A 65 -8.50 17.59 -15.17
C PRO A 65 -9.86 17.09 -15.65
N ILE A 66 -10.39 17.63 -16.75
CA ILE A 66 -11.69 17.27 -17.31
C ILE A 66 -11.65 15.84 -17.87
N ASN A 67 -10.55 15.43 -18.52
CA ASN A 67 -10.40 14.08 -19.06
C ASN A 67 -10.43 13.02 -17.95
N LEU A 68 -9.70 13.25 -16.86
CA LEU A 68 -9.65 12.34 -15.71
C LEU A 68 -10.99 12.26 -14.98
N ILE A 69 -11.72 13.37 -14.85
CA ILE A 69 -13.09 13.36 -14.30
C ILE A 69 -14.04 12.56 -15.20
N ASN A 70 -13.93 12.71 -16.52
CA ASN A 70 -14.73 11.94 -17.47
C ASN A 70 -14.42 10.44 -17.39
N GLU A 71 -13.15 10.06 -17.21
CA GLU A 71 -12.77 8.67 -16.96
C GLU A 71 -13.36 8.11 -15.67
N SER A 72 -13.32 8.88 -14.58
CA SER A 72 -13.93 8.50 -13.30
C SER A 72 -15.44 8.27 -13.41
N ASN A 73 -16.14 9.12 -14.18
CA ASN A 73 -17.57 8.95 -14.48
C ASN A 73 -17.85 7.70 -15.33
N LYS A 74 -16.98 7.39 -16.31
CA LYS A 74 -17.10 6.17 -17.12
C LYS A 74 -16.92 4.92 -16.27
N ILE A 75 -15.96 4.91 -15.34
CA ILE A 75 -15.76 3.81 -14.38
C ILE A 75 -16.99 3.60 -13.49
N GLN A 76 -17.63 4.68 -13.05
CA GLN A 76 -18.84 4.59 -12.23
C GLN A 76 -20.01 3.92 -12.98
N GLN A 77 -20.06 4.10 -14.30
CA GLN A 77 -21.10 3.57 -15.18
C GLN A 77 -20.66 2.27 -15.89
N ALA A 78 -19.59 1.63 -15.41
CA ALA A 78 -19.02 0.49 -16.11
C ALA A 78 -19.94 -0.73 -16.10
N ASP A 79 -20.01 -1.41 -17.25
CA ASP A 79 -20.79 -2.63 -17.44
C ASP A 79 -19.92 -3.87 -17.19
N PHE A 80 -20.44 -4.77 -16.36
CA PHE A 80 -19.79 -6.03 -15.98
C PHE A 80 -20.29 -7.17 -16.88
N VAL A 81 -19.40 -7.76 -17.67
CA VAL A 81 -19.71 -8.78 -18.68
C VAL A 81 -18.89 -10.04 -18.44
N MET A 82 -19.53 -11.21 -18.50
CA MET A 82 -18.83 -12.49 -18.38
C MET A 82 -17.92 -12.74 -19.58
N GLY A 83 -16.71 -13.24 -19.35
CA GLY A 83 -15.69 -13.47 -20.37
C GLY A 83 -16.17 -14.40 -21.48
N HIS A 84 -16.91 -15.47 -21.19
CA HIS A 84 -17.44 -16.38 -22.21
C HIS A 84 -18.37 -15.68 -23.20
N LYS A 85 -19.06 -14.61 -22.80
CA LYS A 85 -19.92 -13.83 -23.72
C LYS A 85 -19.08 -13.08 -24.74
N LYS A 86 -17.85 -12.72 -24.38
CA LYS A 86 -16.93 -11.95 -25.22
C LYS A 86 -15.96 -12.83 -26.01
N PHE A 87 -15.36 -13.82 -25.35
CA PHE A 87 -14.30 -14.66 -25.91
C PHE A 87 -14.76 -16.09 -26.27
N GLY A 88 -16.02 -16.46 -25.97
CA GLY A 88 -16.52 -17.81 -26.23
C GLY A 88 -15.70 -18.88 -25.49
N SER A 89 -15.30 -19.92 -26.21
CA SER A 89 -14.45 -21.00 -25.68
C SER A 89 -13.04 -20.55 -25.31
N ASP A 90 -12.57 -19.44 -25.89
CA ASP A 90 -11.19 -18.98 -25.74
C ASP A 90 -10.93 -18.34 -24.36
N GLU A 91 -11.98 -17.97 -23.62
CA GLU A 91 -11.89 -17.46 -22.24
C GLU A 91 -11.07 -18.40 -21.35
N SER A 92 -11.25 -19.71 -21.51
CA SER A 92 -10.56 -20.73 -20.70
C SER A 92 -9.03 -20.66 -20.83
N LEU A 93 -8.51 -20.23 -21.99
CA LEU A 93 -7.07 -20.07 -22.21
C LEU A 93 -6.53 -18.83 -21.51
N LEU A 94 -7.34 -17.78 -21.46
CA LEU A 94 -7.01 -16.55 -20.74
C LEU A 94 -7.04 -16.79 -19.22
N SER A 95 -8.06 -17.49 -18.72
CA SER A 95 -8.14 -17.91 -17.31
C SER A 95 -6.91 -18.74 -16.91
N GLN A 96 -6.49 -19.70 -17.75
CA GLN A 96 -5.25 -20.46 -17.53
C GLN A 96 -3.99 -19.59 -17.45
N LEU A 97 -3.87 -18.56 -18.29
CA LEU A 97 -2.74 -17.63 -18.25
C LEU A 97 -2.74 -16.81 -16.96
N LEU A 98 -3.88 -16.23 -16.58
CA LEU A 98 -3.99 -15.41 -15.37
C LEU A 98 -3.79 -16.23 -14.09
N GLN A 99 -4.32 -17.46 -14.08
CA GLN A 99 -4.09 -18.41 -13.00
C GLN A 99 -2.61 -18.79 -12.91
N HIS A 100 -1.95 -19.05 -14.05
CA HIS A 100 -0.53 -19.33 -14.07
C HIS A 100 0.29 -18.15 -13.50
N LEU A 101 -0.06 -16.91 -13.85
CA LEU A 101 0.57 -15.72 -13.26
C LEU A 101 0.39 -15.69 -11.73
N ARG A 102 -0.84 -15.89 -11.23
CA ARG A 102 -1.14 -15.92 -9.79
C ARG A 102 -0.32 -16.97 -9.04
N ASP A 103 -0.23 -18.18 -9.61
CA ASP A 103 0.45 -19.32 -9.00
C ASP A 103 1.98 -19.25 -9.12
N ASN A 104 2.52 -18.36 -9.97
CA ASN A 104 3.95 -18.23 -10.23
C ASN A 104 4.44 -16.79 -9.92
N PRO A 105 4.54 -16.42 -8.62
CA PRO A 105 4.92 -15.07 -8.18
C PRO A 105 6.28 -14.60 -8.75
N LYS A 106 7.20 -15.53 -8.98
CA LYS A 106 8.51 -15.26 -9.59
C LYS A 106 8.39 -14.68 -11.01
N SER A 107 7.44 -15.17 -11.81
CA SER A 107 7.23 -14.71 -13.18
C SER A 107 6.76 -13.27 -13.23
N ILE A 108 5.82 -12.92 -12.33
CA ILE A 108 5.36 -11.54 -12.13
C ILE A 108 6.50 -10.64 -11.63
N SER A 109 7.32 -11.16 -10.71
CA SER A 109 8.47 -10.41 -10.19
C SER A 109 9.47 -10.06 -11.30
N TYR A 110 9.73 -10.98 -12.23
CA TYR A 110 10.55 -10.67 -13.41
C TYR A 110 9.88 -9.69 -14.37
N LEU A 111 8.57 -9.84 -14.63
CA LEU A 111 7.80 -8.85 -15.42
C LEU A 111 7.99 -7.45 -14.83
N LEU A 112 7.78 -7.28 -13.52
CA LEU A 112 7.96 -6.01 -12.84
C LEU A 112 9.41 -5.51 -12.86
N PHE A 113 10.39 -6.39 -12.64
CA PHE A 113 11.81 -6.02 -12.67
C PHE A 113 12.27 -5.48 -14.03
N TYR A 114 11.82 -6.08 -15.14
CA TYR A 114 12.15 -5.58 -16.47
C TYR A 114 11.33 -4.34 -16.85
N ALA A 115 10.08 -4.23 -16.39
CA ALA A 115 9.25 -3.05 -16.60
C ALA A 115 9.90 -1.78 -16.03
N GLU A 116 10.61 -1.88 -14.89
CA GLU A 116 11.36 -0.76 -14.31
C GLU A 116 12.41 -0.17 -15.25
N LYS A 117 12.95 -0.99 -16.16
CA LYS A 117 14.03 -0.58 -17.06
C LYS A 117 13.50 -0.08 -18.39
N GLU A 118 12.37 -0.63 -18.84
CA GLU A 118 11.89 -0.49 -20.22
C GLU A 118 10.58 0.28 -20.34
N CYS A 119 9.78 0.33 -19.27
CA CYS A 119 8.42 0.88 -19.27
C CYS A 119 8.16 1.78 -18.06
N THR A 120 9.15 2.56 -17.63
CA THR A 120 9.07 3.44 -16.44
C THR A 120 7.82 4.33 -16.41
N ASN A 121 7.41 4.89 -17.56
CA ASN A 121 6.25 5.77 -17.68
C ASN A 121 4.92 5.05 -17.39
N PHE A 122 4.86 3.73 -17.59
CA PHE A 122 3.66 2.92 -17.40
C PHE A 122 3.78 1.95 -16.22
N LEU A 123 4.87 2.05 -15.46
CA LEU A 123 5.15 1.09 -14.39
C LEU A 123 4.07 1.10 -13.31
N ASP A 124 3.61 2.29 -12.92
CA ASP A 124 2.56 2.47 -11.94
C ASP A 124 1.23 1.83 -12.40
N LEU A 125 0.88 2.00 -13.68
CA LEU A 125 -0.29 1.35 -14.28
C LEU A 125 -0.12 -0.19 -14.31
N LEU A 126 1.05 -0.69 -14.68
CA LEU A 126 1.33 -2.13 -14.69
C LEU A 126 1.20 -2.74 -13.28
N CYS A 127 1.79 -2.10 -12.26
CA CYS A 127 1.67 -2.53 -10.88
C CYS A 127 0.20 -2.55 -10.44
N LYS A 128 -0.56 -1.49 -10.78
CA LYS A 128 -2.00 -1.41 -10.50
C LYS A 128 -2.78 -2.55 -11.16
N ILE A 129 -2.53 -2.86 -12.43
CA ILE A 129 -3.17 -3.96 -13.15
C ILE A 129 -2.84 -5.32 -12.53
N ILE A 130 -1.58 -5.55 -12.17
CA ILE A 130 -1.19 -6.80 -11.50
C ILE A 130 -1.92 -6.97 -10.17
N ILE A 131 -1.99 -5.91 -9.35
CA ILE A 131 -2.68 -5.94 -8.06
C ILE A 131 -4.19 -6.12 -8.24
N SER A 132 -4.81 -5.39 -9.18
CA SER A 132 -6.26 -5.44 -9.40
C SER A 132 -6.70 -6.77 -10.03
N THR A 133 -6.01 -7.21 -11.08
CA THR A 133 -6.43 -8.32 -11.91
C THR A 133 -5.92 -9.63 -11.35
N VAL A 134 -4.61 -9.78 -11.14
CA VAL A 134 -4.03 -11.06 -10.72
C VAL A 134 -4.30 -11.32 -9.25
N TYR A 135 -4.21 -10.29 -8.41
CA TYR A 135 -4.38 -10.40 -6.96
C TYR A 135 -5.69 -9.80 -6.43
N ASN A 136 -6.66 -9.46 -7.29
CA ASN A 136 -8.01 -9.05 -6.88
C ASN A 136 -8.04 -7.95 -5.80
N HIS A 137 -7.14 -6.95 -5.87
CA HIS A 137 -6.95 -5.92 -4.84
C HIS A 137 -6.72 -6.47 -3.42
N CYS A 138 -6.17 -7.68 -3.30
CA CYS A 138 -5.96 -8.36 -2.04
C CYS A 138 -7.24 -8.50 -1.19
N PHE A 139 -8.38 -8.69 -1.86
CA PHE A 139 -9.68 -8.80 -1.22
C PHE A 139 -9.75 -9.96 -0.22
N LEU A 140 -9.19 -11.13 -0.57
CA LEU A 140 -9.11 -12.30 0.30
C LEU A 140 -7.70 -12.44 0.89
N ASP A 141 -7.60 -13.10 2.05
CA ASP A 141 -6.31 -13.30 2.72
C ASP A 141 -5.33 -14.14 1.89
N ARG A 142 -5.84 -15.06 1.07
CA ARG A 142 -5.00 -15.79 0.10
C ARG A 142 -4.35 -14.85 -0.90
N ASP A 143 -5.11 -13.90 -1.45
CA ASP A 143 -4.59 -12.92 -2.41
C ASP A 143 -3.50 -12.04 -1.77
N LYS A 144 -3.66 -11.68 -0.49
CA LYS A 144 -2.60 -10.99 0.30
C LYS A 144 -1.33 -11.83 0.38
N ILE A 145 -1.47 -13.12 0.71
CA ILE A 145 -0.32 -14.04 0.81
C ILE A 145 0.39 -14.17 -0.53
N SER A 146 -0.35 -14.37 -1.63
CA SER A 146 0.21 -14.48 -2.97
C SER A 146 0.90 -13.19 -3.44
N LEU A 147 0.38 -12.01 -3.09
CA LEU A 147 1.08 -10.76 -3.35
C LEU A 147 2.38 -10.65 -2.52
N ILE A 148 2.36 -11.07 -1.25
CA ILE A 148 3.57 -11.12 -0.41
C ILE A 148 4.61 -12.09 -1.00
N ASP A 149 4.19 -13.25 -1.52
CA ASP A 149 5.09 -14.19 -2.20
C ASP A 149 5.79 -13.52 -3.39
N MET A 150 5.05 -12.75 -4.19
CA MET A 150 5.60 -11.98 -5.31
C MET A 150 6.56 -10.89 -4.85
N MET A 151 6.21 -10.12 -3.82
CA MET A 151 7.10 -9.09 -3.28
C MET A 151 8.42 -9.69 -2.73
N GLU A 152 8.37 -10.88 -2.14
CA GLU A 152 9.57 -11.59 -1.69
C GLU A 152 10.45 -12.03 -2.86
N GLU A 153 9.86 -12.63 -3.90
CA GLU A 153 10.59 -13.02 -5.12
C GLU A 153 11.21 -11.80 -5.82
N LEU A 154 10.50 -10.67 -5.89
CA LEU A 154 11.02 -9.42 -6.45
C LEU A 154 12.25 -8.92 -5.70
N ILE A 155 12.28 -9.09 -4.38
CA ILE A 155 13.42 -8.69 -3.56
C ILE A 155 14.59 -9.65 -3.73
N GLU A 156 14.34 -10.96 -3.83
CA GLU A 156 15.38 -11.93 -4.19
C GLU A 156 16.01 -11.57 -5.55
N ILE A 157 15.20 -11.15 -6.53
CA ILE A 157 15.73 -10.63 -7.80
C ILE A 157 16.59 -9.39 -7.54
N TYR A 158 16.09 -8.36 -6.86
CA TYR A 158 16.85 -7.14 -6.64
C TYR A 158 18.18 -7.35 -5.92
N ILE A 159 18.24 -8.25 -4.93
CA ILE A 159 19.47 -8.61 -4.21
C ILE A 159 20.57 -9.04 -5.20
N ASN A 160 20.21 -9.74 -6.28
CA ASN A 160 21.16 -10.23 -7.26
C ASN A 160 21.60 -9.17 -8.29
N PHE A 161 20.87 -8.05 -8.40
CA PHE A 161 21.08 -7.05 -9.45
C PHE A 161 21.46 -5.65 -8.93
N TYR A 162 21.24 -5.34 -7.65
CA TYR A 162 21.50 -4.01 -7.08
C TYR A 162 22.42 -4.08 -5.85
N ASP A 163 23.58 -3.44 -5.93
CA ASP A 163 24.50 -3.31 -4.81
C ASP A 163 23.90 -2.46 -3.67
N ASP A 164 23.21 -1.38 -4.04
CA ASP A 164 22.51 -0.47 -3.12
C ASP A 164 20.99 -0.66 -3.21
N LEU A 165 20.54 -1.82 -2.71
CA LEU A 165 19.12 -2.18 -2.64
C LEU A 165 18.25 -1.12 -1.95
N ARG A 166 18.75 -0.55 -0.84
CA ARG A 166 18.01 0.45 -0.05
C ARG A 166 17.68 1.66 -0.91
N ARG A 167 18.67 2.20 -1.63
CA ARG A 167 18.46 3.32 -2.55
C ARG A 167 17.53 2.95 -3.70
N HIS A 168 17.61 1.73 -4.22
CA HIS A 168 16.71 1.28 -5.29
C HIS A 168 15.24 1.24 -4.83
N ILE A 169 14.97 0.61 -3.69
CA ILE A 169 13.60 0.53 -3.11
C ILE A 169 13.03 1.94 -2.84
N HIS A 170 13.89 2.90 -2.48
CA HIS A 170 13.50 4.30 -2.26
C HIS A 170 13.20 5.08 -3.53
N SER A 171 13.58 4.56 -4.70
CA SER A 171 13.25 5.20 -5.96
C SER A 171 11.73 5.24 -6.13
N LYS A 172 11.22 6.41 -6.55
CA LYS A 172 9.80 6.55 -6.93
C LYS A 172 9.39 5.59 -8.05
N ASN A 173 10.35 5.10 -8.83
CA ASN A 173 10.14 4.18 -9.95
C ASN A 173 10.55 2.73 -9.62
N SER A 174 10.53 2.35 -8.34
CA SER A 174 10.67 0.93 -7.96
C SER A 174 9.29 0.27 -7.90
N SER A 175 9.13 -0.83 -8.64
CA SER A 175 7.98 -1.73 -8.58
C SER A 175 7.69 -2.17 -7.16
N PHE A 176 8.72 -2.53 -6.39
CA PHE A 176 8.52 -2.87 -4.98
C PHE A 176 7.94 -1.70 -4.18
N GLY A 177 8.47 -0.48 -4.37
CA GLY A 177 7.97 0.71 -3.68
C GLY A 177 6.50 1.03 -4.04
N ILE A 178 6.14 0.90 -5.31
CA ILE A 178 4.77 1.09 -5.80
C ILE A 178 3.84 0.01 -5.23
N VAL A 179 4.21 -1.26 -5.35
CA VAL A 179 3.41 -2.38 -4.85
C VAL A 179 3.29 -2.34 -3.33
N TYR A 180 4.36 -2.00 -2.60
CA TYR A 180 4.32 -1.87 -1.14
C TYR A 180 3.34 -0.80 -0.68
N ARG A 181 3.33 0.37 -1.33
CA ARG A 181 2.38 1.44 -1.01
C ARG A 181 0.94 1.00 -1.26
N ASN A 182 0.67 0.42 -2.43
CA ASN A 182 -0.65 -0.10 -2.75
C ASN A 182 -1.07 -1.20 -1.74
N PHE A 183 -0.18 -2.13 -1.40
CA PHE A 183 -0.44 -3.18 -0.42
C PHE A 183 -0.84 -2.59 0.94
N CYS A 184 -0.15 -1.54 1.40
CA CYS A 184 -0.50 -0.82 2.62
C CYS A 184 -1.87 -0.14 2.52
N ASP A 185 -2.16 0.51 1.39
CA ASP A 185 -3.44 1.18 1.11
C ASP A 185 -4.65 0.23 1.07
N GLU A 186 -4.41 -1.04 0.75
CA GLU A 186 -5.42 -2.11 0.77
C GLU A 186 -5.74 -2.61 2.19
N GLN A 187 -4.90 -2.36 3.21
CA GLN A 187 -5.12 -2.88 4.56
C GLN A 187 -6.08 -2.01 5.39
N SER A 188 -7.23 -2.57 5.77
CA SER A 188 -8.19 -1.92 6.68
C SER A 188 -7.66 -1.79 8.12
N GLU A 189 -6.86 -2.75 8.53
CA GLU A 189 -6.20 -2.88 9.83
C GLU A 189 -5.20 -1.75 10.02
N LEU A 190 -4.50 -1.35 8.94
CA LEU A 190 -3.58 -0.24 8.96
C LEU A 190 -4.30 1.09 9.22
N LYS A 191 -5.47 1.30 8.59
CA LYS A 191 -6.29 2.49 8.84
C LYS A 191 -6.75 2.55 10.30
N THR A 192 -7.13 1.40 10.86
CA THR A 192 -7.47 1.30 12.29
C THR A 192 -6.27 1.63 13.17
N PHE A 193 -5.09 1.06 12.85
CA PHE A 193 -3.85 1.33 13.55
C PHE A 193 -3.49 2.83 13.53
N TYR A 194 -3.57 3.50 12.38
CA TYR A 194 -3.34 4.93 12.28
C TYR A 194 -4.30 5.74 13.15
N ARG A 195 -5.60 5.42 13.13
CA ARG A 195 -6.58 6.11 13.98
C ARG A 195 -6.27 5.95 15.47
N LEU A 196 -5.85 4.76 15.89
CA LEU A 196 -5.51 4.50 17.30
C LEU A 196 -4.21 5.21 17.74
N THR A 197 -3.20 5.25 16.87
CA THR A 197 -1.85 5.71 17.20
C THR A 197 -1.56 7.17 16.88
N LEU A 198 -2.19 7.73 15.85
CA LEU A 198 -1.82 9.03 15.30
C LEU A 198 -2.87 10.11 15.57
N THR A 199 -4.16 9.76 15.72
CA THR A 199 -5.23 10.77 15.91
C THR A 199 -4.94 11.72 17.08
N LYS A 200 -4.70 11.20 18.29
CA LYS A 200 -4.47 12.06 19.47
C LYS A 200 -3.20 12.92 19.34
N PRO A 201 -2.03 12.37 18.97
CA PRO A 201 -0.83 13.18 18.75
C PRO A 201 -0.97 14.22 17.62
N ILE A 202 -1.64 13.89 16.52
CA ILE A 202 -1.90 14.85 15.44
C ILE A 202 -2.78 15.99 15.94
N MET A 203 -3.90 15.67 16.59
CA MET A 203 -4.83 16.66 17.14
C MET A 203 -4.14 17.64 18.10
N LEU A 204 -3.19 17.15 18.90
CA LEU A 204 -2.37 17.98 19.78
C LEU A 204 -1.54 19.01 18.98
N VAL A 205 -0.88 18.58 17.90
CA VAL A 205 -0.11 19.48 17.02
C VAL A 205 -1.03 20.49 16.32
N LEU A 206 -2.17 20.03 15.81
CA LEU A 206 -3.16 20.89 15.15
C LEU A 206 -3.74 21.95 16.10
N SER A 207 -3.86 21.64 17.40
CA SER A 207 -4.37 22.59 18.39
C SER A 207 -3.39 23.73 18.76
N GLU A 208 -2.12 23.60 18.37
CA GLU A 208 -1.04 24.52 18.72
C GLU A 208 -0.31 25.06 17.48
N ASP A 209 -1.08 25.56 16.52
CA ASP A 209 -0.67 25.98 15.17
C ASP A 209 -0.35 27.48 15.03
N SER A 210 -0.12 28.18 16.15
CA SER A 210 0.16 29.63 16.14
C SER A 210 1.53 30.01 15.59
N LEU A 211 2.53 29.14 15.71
CA LEU A 211 3.92 29.42 15.33
C LEU A 211 4.55 28.23 14.61
N PHE A 212 5.43 28.53 13.65
CA PHE A 212 6.27 27.54 13.00
C PHE A 212 7.34 27.01 13.98
N LEU A 213 7.47 25.69 14.05
CA LEU A 213 8.47 25.00 14.86
C LEU A 213 9.75 24.75 14.06
N ASP A 214 10.35 25.83 13.56
CA ASP A 214 11.65 25.80 12.87
C ASP A 214 12.78 25.46 13.86
N ILE A 215 13.47 24.33 13.64
CA ILE A 215 14.62 23.92 14.49
C ILE A 215 15.80 24.88 14.32
N ASP A 216 15.97 25.43 13.10
CA ASP A 216 16.93 26.48 12.83
C ASP A 216 16.34 27.83 13.21
N SER A 217 16.83 28.38 14.32
CA SER A 217 16.40 29.67 14.85
C SER A 217 16.67 30.84 13.91
N ASN A 218 17.69 30.77 13.03
CA ASN A 218 17.91 31.82 12.04
C ASN A 218 16.80 31.82 10.97
N ARG A 219 16.36 30.63 10.56
CA ARG A 219 15.22 30.48 9.65
C ARG A 219 13.90 30.89 10.32
N ALA A 220 13.73 30.54 11.60
CA ALA A 220 12.55 30.90 12.37
C ALA A 220 12.31 32.42 12.41
N VAL A 221 13.38 33.20 12.64
CA VAL A 221 13.33 34.66 12.68
C VAL A 221 12.80 35.25 11.36
N MET A 222 13.13 34.65 10.22
CA MET A 222 12.69 35.14 8.90
C MET A 222 11.16 35.01 8.69
N ARG A 223 10.45 34.24 9.52
CA ARG A 223 8.99 34.11 9.48
C ARG A 223 8.26 35.31 10.06
N PHE A 224 8.94 36.14 10.86
CA PHE A 224 8.36 37.31 11.52
C PHE A 224 8.62 38.57 10.70
N CYS A 225 7.65 39.49 10.68
CA CYS A 225 7.89 40.82 10.12
C CYS A 225 8.92 41.58 10.97
N GLN A 226 9.51 42.65 10.43
CA GLN A 226 10.60 43.36 11.12
C GLN A 226 10.17 43.94 12.49
N GLU A 227 8.93 44.37 12.62
CA GLU A 227 8.37 44.88 13.87
C GLU A 227 8.19 43.78 14.92
N GLU A 228 7.63 42.63 14.52
CA GLU A 228 7.49 41.45 15.38
C GLU A 228 8.85 40.89 15.80
N ARG A 229 9.83 40.85 14.89
CA ARG A 229 11.20 40.45 15.22
C ARG A 229 11.78 41.30 16.32
N ARG A 230 11.64 42.63 16.20
CA ARG A 230 12.10 43.57 17.23
C ARG A 230 11.38 43.38 18.55
N LYS A 231 10.08 43.08 18.54
CA LYS A 231 9.30 42.81 19.76
C LYS A 231 9.66 41.48 20.42
N HIS A 232 9.86 40.42 19.64
CA HIS A 232 10.11 39.07 20.15
C HIS A 232 11.58 38.86 20.56
N PHE A 233 12.51 39.45 19.83
CA PHE A 233 13.94 39.19 20.00
C PHE A 233 14.72 40.43 20.44
N GLY A 234 14.25 41.64 20.16
CA GLY A 234 14.99 42.87 20.43
C GLY A 234 15.75 43.39 19.19
N GLN A 235 16.72 44.27 19.38
CA GLN A 235 17.50 44.85 18.29
C GLN A 235 18.58 43.86 17.80
N GLU A 236 18.66 43.62 16.49
CA GLU A 236 19.68 42.76 15.88
C GLU A 236 21.11 43.19 16.28
N ASN A 237 22.01 42.22 16.45
CA ASN A 237 23.40 42.38 16.90
C ASN A 237 23.56 42.87 18.35
N THR A 238 22.55 42.69 19.20
CA THR A 238 22.66 42.91 20.65
C THR A 238 22.77 41.60 21.41
N ALA A 239 23.37 41.62 22.61
CA ALA A 239 23.42 40.44 23.49
C ALA A 239 22.02 39.96 23.90
N GLU A 240 21.08 40.90 24.10
CA GLU A 240 19.68 40.59 24.39
C GLU A 240 19.02 39.79 23.26
N TYR A 241 19.30 40.17 22.00
CA TYR A 241 18.81 39.45 20.83
C TYR A 241 19.33 38.02 20.77
N GLU A 242 20.62 37.81 21.01
CA GLU A 242 21.19 36.47 21.06
C GLU A 242 20.60 35.62 22.20
N GLU A 243 20.36 36.21 23.37
CA GLU A 243 19.74 35.50 24.50
C GLU A 243 18.30 35.11 24.20
N ASN A 244 17.49 36.03 23.68
CA ASN A 244 16.09 35.78 23.31
C ASN A 244 15.99 34.75 22.17
N LEU A 245 16.88 34.81 21.19
CA LEU A 245 16.96 33.82 20.12
C LEU A 245 17.28 32.43 20.66
N ASN A 246 18.24 32.33 21.59
CA ASN A 246 18.56 31.07 22.25
C ASN A 246 17.40 30.54 23.11
N ARG A 247 16.67 31.43 23.78
CA ARG A 247 15.46 31.08 24.55
C ARG A 247 14.36 30.53 23.63
N TYR A 248 14.11 31.18 22.49
CA TYR A 248 13.17 30.73 21.47
C TYR A 248 13.57 29.38 20.87
N LYS A 249 14.86 29.19 20.56
CA LYS A 249 15.41 27.91 20.10
C LYS A 249 15.14 26.79 21.11
N LYS A 250 15.46 27.02 22.39
CA LYS A 250 15.21 26.04 23.47
C LYS A 250 13.72 25.72 23.59
N TRP A 251 12.86 26.73 23.57
CA TRP A 251 11.41 26.55 23.62
C TRP A 251 10.90 25.69 22.45
N THR A 252 11.32 26.01 21.22
CA THR A 252 10.95 25.27 20.01
C THR A 252 11.36 23.80 20.09
N ILE A 253 12.60 23.53 20.50
CA ILE A 253 13.12 22.17 20.67
C ILE A 253 12.34 21.40 21.74
N GLN A 254 12.03 22.02 22.89
CA GLN A 254 11.25 21.37 23.94
C GLN A 254 9.80 21.10 23.49
N LYS A 255 9.21 22.00 22.72
CA LYS A 255 7.86 21.82 22.17
C LYS A 255 7.79 20.69 21.16
N LEU A 256 8.75 20.62 20.23
CA LEU A 256 8.91 19.48 19.31
C LEU A 256 9.14 18.17 20.07
N LYS A 257 9.98 18.19 21.11
CA LYS A 257 10.20 17.02 21.97
C LYS A 257 8.90 16.55 22.62
N TYR A 258 8.09 17.47 23.14
CA TYR A 258 6.80 17.16 23.72
C TYR A 258 5.86 16.49 22.71
N PHE A 259 5.70 17.04 21.51
CA PHE A 259 4.85 16.45 20.48
C PHE A 259 5.35 15.06 20.04
N VAL A 260 6.64 14.92 19.74
CA VAL A 260 7.23 13.64 19.34
C VAL A 260 7.10 12.57 20.44
N ASN A 261 7.26 12.93 21.71
CA ASN A 261 7.02 12.00 22.81
C ASN A 261 5.57 11.51 22.89
N ASN A 262 4.59 12.34 22.52
CA ASN A 262 3.19 11.92 22.44
C ASN A 262 2.97 10.92 21.30
N PHE A 263 3.60 11.12 20.14
CA PHE A 263 3.59 10.12 19.06
C PHE A 263 4.22 8.80 19.51
N ILE A 264 5.43 8.82 20.07
CA ILE A 264 6.13 7.62 20.54
C ILE A 264 5.29 6.87 21.58
N ARG A 265 4.73 7.59 22.55
CA ARG A 265 3.88 7.02 23.59
C ARG A 265 2.64 6.35 22.99
N SER A 266 1.93 7.04 22.11
CA SER A 266 0.69 6.51 21.52
C SER A 266 0.96 5.30 20.61
N LEU A 267 2.05 5.32 19.85
CA LEU A 267 2.54 4.17 19.08
C LEU A 267 2.82 2.97 19.99
N LYS A 268 3.53 3.18 21.11
CA LYS A 268 3.87 2.12 22.06
C LYS A 268 2.64 1.51 22.74
N GLU A 269 1.68 2.35 23.15
CA GLU A 269 0.43 1.91 23.80
C GLU A 269 -0.45 1.07 22.86
N ASN A 270 -0.41 1.34 21.55
CA ASN A 270 -1.30 0.71 20.56
C ASN A 270 -0.57 -0.19 19.55
N ILE A 271 0.67 -0.60 19.85
CA ILE A 271 1.49 -1.41 18.92
C ILE A 271 0.84 -2.76 18.57
N HIS A 272 0.01 -3.29 19.46
CA HIS A 272 -0.73 -4.55 19.27
C HIS A 272 -1.73 -4.52 18.09
N ALA A 273 -2.11 -3.34 17.61
CA ALA A 273 -2.96 -3.16 16.44
C ALA A 273 -2.16 -3.09 15.12
N PHE A 274 -0.83 -3.25 15.15
CA PHE A 274 -0.02 -3.24 13.93
C PHE A 274 -0.44 -4.39 12.99
N PRO A 275 -0.65 -4.15 11.68
CA PRO A 275 -1.24 -5.16 10.80
C PRO A 275 -0.41 -6.43 10.67
N GLN A 276 -1.05 -7.57 10.92
CA GLN A 276 -0.41 -8.88 10.88
C GLN A 276 0.17 -9.19 9.49
N SER A 277 -0.53 -8.84 8.41
CA SER A 277 -0.08 -9.02 7.03
C SER A 277 1.24 -8.29 6.74
N LEU A 278 1.42 -7.08 7.29
CA LEU A 278 2.68 -6.33 7.22
C LEU A 278 3.78 -7.00 8.07
N VAL A 279 3.45 -7.56 9.23
CA VAL A 279 4.40 -8.36 10.02
C VAL A 279 4.93 -9.53 9.19
N TRP A 280 4.05 -10.28 8.53
CA TRP A 280 4.44 -11.41 7.68
C TRP A 280 5.36 -10.98 6.54
N LEU A 281 4.99 -9.94 5.79
CA LEU A 281 5.83 -9.39 4.73
C LEU A 281 7.21 -9.00 5.27
N MET A 282 7.23 -8.22 6.36
CA MET A 282 8.47 -7.73 6.97
C MET A 282 9.37 -8.87 7.45
N VAL A 283 8.82 -9.91 8.04
CA VAL A 283 9.61 -11.06 8.52
C VAL A 283 10.22 -11.84 7.36
N ARG A 284 9.44 -12.14 6.32
CA ARG A 284 9.92 -12.86 5.13
C ARG A 284 11.06 -12.10 4.45
N MET A 285 10.85 -10.81 4.26
CA MET A 285 11.85 -9.88 3.76
C MET A 285 13.11 -9.87 4.63
N TYR A 286 12.95 -9.82 5.96
CA TYR A 286 14.08 -9.77 6.88
C TYR A 286 14.93 -11.03 6.77
N THR A 287 14.30 -12.20 6.70
CA THR A 287 14.97 -13.49 6.52
C THR A 287 15.81 -13.50 5.24
N LYS A 288 15.28 -13.02 4.12
CA LYS A 288 16.03 -12.93 2.86
C LYS A 288 17.20 -11.95 2.92
N LEU A 289 16.96 -10.78 3.51
CA LEU A 289 17.95 -9.70 3.53
C LEU A 289 19.11 -10.00 4.48
N ILE A 290 18.86 -10.64 5.63
CA ILE A 290 19.91 -10.94 6.62
C ILE A 290 20.87 -12.04 6.16
N GLU A 291 20.47 -12.87 5.20
CA GLU A 291 21.36 -13.86 4.56
C GLU A 291 22.38 -13.20 3.62
N ARG A 292 22.15 -11.96 3.20
CA ARG A 292 22.89 -11.29 2.11
C ARG A 292 23.56 -9.99 2.50
N PHE A 293 23.01 -9.28 3.47
CA PHE A 293 23.52 -8.00 3.96
C PHE A 293 23.82 -8.05 5.45
N ASP A 294 24.65 -7.11 5.91
CA ASP A 294 24.96 -6.95 7.31
C ASP A 294 23.75 -6.41 8.10
N TYR A 295 23.73 -6.74 9.39
CA TYR A 295 22.63 -6.39 10.30
C TYR A 295 22.28 -4.90 10.27
N GLN A 296 23.26 -4.01 10.17
CA GLN A 296 23.03 -2.56 10.15
C GLN A 296 22.30 -2.13 8.87
N LYS A 297 22.74 -2.59 7.69
CA LYS A 297 22.09 -2.28 6.41
C LYS A 297 20.66 -2.82 6.35
N VAL A 298 20.42 -4.05 6.83
CA VAL A 298 19.07 -4.64 6.88
C VAL A 298 18.16 -3.77 7.73
N ASN A 299 18.54 -3.46 8.97
CA ASN A 299 17.68 -2.65 9.84
C ASN A 299 17.42 -1.24 9.31
N ALA A 300 18.38 -0.64 8.59
CA ALA A 300 18.15 0.64 7.92
C ALA A 300 17.03 0.57 6.87
N ILE A 301 17.01 -0.48 6.03
CA ILE A 301 15.92 -0.73 5.07
C ILE A 301 14.57 -0.86 5.78
N PHE A 302 14.53 -1.60 6.90
CA PHE A 302 13.28 -1.77 7.68
C PHE A 302 12.80 -0.49 8.34
N VAL A 303 13.71 0.34 8.84
CA VAL A 303 13.35 1.66 9.33
C VAL A 303 12.68 2.47 8.23
N ASP A 304 13.15 2.40 6.99
CA ASP A 304 12.49 3.14 5.91
C ASP A 304 11.13 2.55 5.55
N MET A 305 10.99 1.22 5.48
CA MET A 305 9.68 0.57 5.29
C MET A 305 8.66 1.03 6.34
N ILE A 306 9.04 1.06 7.62
CA ILE A 306 8.12 1.40 8.71
C ILE A 306 7.91 2.91 8.86
N PHE A 307 8.96 3.70 8.76
CA PHE A 307 8.88 5.13 9.08
C PHE A 307 8.77 5.96 7.82
N PHE A 308 9.65 5.76 6.84
CA PHE A 308 9.67 6.61 5.64
C PHE A 308 8.45 6.36 4.73
N PHE A 309 8.08 5.10 4.52
CA PHE A 309 6.98 4.75 3.62
C PHE A 309 5.61 4.66 4.30
N LEU A 310 5.56 4.34 5.60
CA LEU A 310 4.31 3.99 6.29
C LEU A 310 3.87 5.04 7.32
N LEU A 311 4.66 5.29 8.37
CA LEU A 311 4.25 6.18 9.47
C LEU A 311 4.39 7.67 9.15
N CYS A 312 5.54 8.10 8.64
CA CYS A 312 5.83 9.53 8.43
C CYS A 312 4.93 10.19 7.39
N PRO A 313 4.58 9.55 6.25
CA PRO A 313 3.60 10.12 5.31
C PRO A 313 2.23 10.34 5.95
N ALA A 314 1.78 9.40 6.78
CA ALA A 314 0.51 9.49 7.51
C ALA A 314 0.51 10.60 8.59
N ILE A 315 1.66 10.88 9.19
CA ILE A 315 1.82 12.03 10.11
C ILE A 315 1.80 13.36 9.34
N GLN A 316 2.44 13.41 8.17
CA GLN A 316 2.59 14.63 7.38
C GLN A 316 1.28 15.08 6.73
N ASN A 317 0.49 14.14 6.18
CA ASN A 317 -0.74 14.44 5.46
C ASN A 317 -1.90 13.58 6.01
N PRO A 318 -2.31 13.78 7.26
CA PRO A 318 -3.21 12.86 7.95
C PRO A 318 -4.62 12.81 7.37
N ASP A 319 -5.03 13.85 6.65
CA ASP A 319 -6.25 13.90 5.85
C ASP A 319 -6.23 12.89 4.70
N LEU A 320 -5.12 12.78 3.96
CA LEU A 320 -4.98 11.81 2.86
C LEU A 320 -5.04 10.35 3.33
N PHE A 321 -4.71 10.10 4.59
CA PHE A 321 -4.76 8.77 5.22
C PHE A 321 -6.05 8.52 6.01
N GLY A 322 -7.02 9.45 5.96
CA GLY A 322 -8.32 9.32 6.65
C GLY A 322 -8.21 9.28 8.17
N ILE A 323 -7.22 9.97 8.73
CA ILE A 323 -6.99 10.08 10.18
C ILE A 323 -7.78 11.26 10.77
N THR A 324 -7.90 12.35 10.00
CA THR A 324 -8.64 13.55 10.40
C THR A 324 -9.35 14.17 9.21
N ASP A 325 -10.56 14.70 9.44
CA ASP A 325 -11.32 15.45 8.45
C ASP A 325 -11.15 16.98 8.64
N LEU A 326 -10.32 17.40 9.59
CA LEU A 326 -10.08 18.81 9.88
C LEU A 326 -9.21 19.46 8.81
N HIS A 327 -9.52 20.70 8.46
CA HIS A 327 -8.65 21.49 7.61
C HIS A 327 -7.30 21.73 8.28
N ILE A 328 -6.23 21.34 7.61
CA ILE A 328 -4.85 21.49 8.09
C ILE A 328 -4.28 22.76 7.46
N ASN A 329 -4.08 23.79 8.27
CA ASN A 329 -3.42 24.99 7.77
C ASN A 329 -1.92 24.76 7.57
N HIS A 330 -1.30 25.69 6.85
CA HIS A 330 0.11 25.60 6.47
C HIS A 330 1.10 25.56 7.65
N ILE A 331 0.78 26.16 8.81
CA ILE A 331 1.66 26.13 9.99
C ILE A 331 1.58 24.75 10.65
N ALA A 332 0.36 24.24 10.84
CA ALA A 332 0.13 22.91 11.39
C ALA A 332 0.75 21.82 10.52
N HIS A 333 0.58 21.91 9.19
CA HIS A 333 1.22 21.02 8.22
C HIS A 333 2.75 21.04 8.36
N TYR A 334 3.35 22.23 8.42
CA TYR A 334 4.79 22.37 8.65
C TYR A 334 5.24 21.73 9.97
N ASN A 335 4.50 21.96 11.06
CA ASN A 335 4.83 21.41 12.37
C ASN A 335 4.72 19.87 12.40
N LEU A 336 3.74 19.30 11.69
CA LEU A 336 3.62 17.85 11.49
C LEU A 336 4.82 17.31 10.70
N MET A 337 5.26 17.99 9.64
CA MET A 337 6.48 17.62 8.90
C MET A 337 7.71 17.60 9.80
N GLN A 338 7.88 18.59 10.67
CA GLN A 338 8.99 18.61 11.62
C GLN A 338 8.93 17.42 12.59
N CYS A 339 7.75 17.08 13.11
CA CYS A 339 7.57 15.92 13.98
C CYS A 339 7.90 14.60 13.25
N ALA A 340 7.39 14.42 12.03
CA ALA A 340 7.65 13.23 11.22
C ALA A 340 9.14 13.07 10.91
N GLN A 341 9.83 14.16 10.55
CA GLN A 341 11.27 14.15 10.30
C GLN A 341 12.07 13.78 11.57
N ILE A 342 11.71 14.31 12.74
CA ILE A 342 12.39 13.92 14.00
C ILE A 342 12.18 12.43 14.26
N ILE A 343 10.96 11.91 14.08
CA ILE A 343 10.65 10.47 14.25
C ILE A 343 11.49 9.61 13.30
N GLN A 344 11.57 9.98 12.01
CA GLN A 344 12.41 9.31 11.03
C GLN A 344 13.89 9.30 11.46
N MET A 345 14.42 10.47 11.87
CA MET A 345 15.82 10.58 12.30
C MET A 345 16.09 9.80 13.59
N LEU A 346 15.14 9.75 14.53
CA LEU A 346 15.25 8.94 15.74
C LEU A 346 15.32 7.44 15.40
N ALA A 347 14.48 6.96 14.49
CA ALA A 347 14.49 5.58 14.06
C ALA A 347 15.81 5.21 13.34
N LEU A 348 16.31 6.10 12.47
CA LEU A 348 17.58 5.91 11.77
C LEU A 348 18.80 6.05 12.66
N SER A 349 18.73 6.83 13.75
CA SER A 349 19.89 7.13 14.61
C SER A 349 20.55 5.91 15.25
N ASN A 350 19.81 4.78 15.34
CA ASN A 350 20.33 3.51 15.83
C ASN A 350 21.27 2.82 14.82
N TRP A 351 21.19 3.21 13.55
CA TRP A 351 21.85 2.56 12.42
C TRP A 351 22.74 3.52 11.62
N GLU A 352 22.50 4.82 11.70
CA GLU A 352 23.22 5.83 10.93
C GLU A 352 23.49 7.08 11.76
N LYS A 353 24.56 7.80 11.40
CA LYS A 353 24.89 9.06 12.07
C LYS A 353 23.92 10.16 11.63
N VAL A 354 23.13 10.65 12.57
CA VAL A 354 22.31 11.86 12.40
C VAL A 354 23.23 13.08 12.29
N THR A 355 23.05 13.88 11.24
CA THR A 355 23.79 15.12 11.00
C THR A 355 22.86 16.33 11.00
N GLY A 356 23.44 17.54 11.10
CA GLY A 356 22.69 18.79 10.97
C GLY A 356 21.81 19.15 12.18
N PRO A 357 20.79 20.01 11.99
CA PRO A 357 20.02 20.60 13.09
C PRO A 357 19.23 19.56 13.92
N TYR A 358 18.85 18.44 13.31
CA TYR A 358 18.11 17.36 13.98
C TYR A 358 18.97 16.60 14.99
N GLN A 359 20.31 16.60 14.86
CA GLN A 359 21.20 15.93 15.81
C GLN A 359 21.00 16.44 17.24
N GLN A 360 20.87 17.76 17.40
CA GLN A 360 20.63 18.38 18.71
C GLN A 360 19.30 17.93 19.31
N VAL A 361 18.24 17.85 18.49
CA VAL A 361 16.91 17.44 18.94
C VAL A 361 16.89 15.96 19.29
N CYS A 362 17.40 15.09 18.40
CA CYS A 362 17.46 13.65 18.63
C CYS A 362 18.27 13.28 19.88
N SER A 363 19.30 14.05 20.23
CA SER A 363 20.10 13.82 21.44
C SER A 363 19.33 13.96 22.76
N LEU A 364 18.12 14.55 22.72
CA LEU A 364 17.26 14.73 23.89
C LEU A 364 16.33 13.53 24.16
N PHE A 365 16.37 12.50 23.32
CA PHE A 365 15.56 11.30 23.43
C PHE A 365 16.41 10.10 23.85
N ASP A 366 15.76 9.12 24.47
CA ASP A 366 16.40 7.85 24.80
C ASP A 366 16.80 7.11 23.52
N ARG A 367 17.99 6.49 23.55
CA ARG A 367 18.41 5.57 22.49
C ARG A 367 17.38 4.45 22.36
N ASN A 368 17.13 4.00 21.14
CA ASN A 368 16.19 2.91 20.85
C ASN A 368 14.73 3.20 21.30
N CYS A 369 14.31 4.45 21.51
CA CYS A 369 12.94 4.76 21.92
C CYS A 369 11.85 4.26 20.95
N LEU A 370 12.23 3.89 19.72
CA LEU A 370 11.37 3.34 18.66
C LEU A 370 11.63 1.85 18.36
N SER A 371 12.57 1.18 19.03
CA SER A 371 12.91 -0.23 18.74
C SER A 371 11.77 -1.21 19.03
N PHE A 372 10.85 -0.82 19.91
CA PHE A 372 9.69 -1.64 20.31
C PHE A 372 8.82 -2.07 19.10
N ILE A 373 8.81 -1.31 18.00
CA ILE A 373 8.06 -1.68 16.79
C ILE A 373 8.69 -2.91 16.13
N MET A 374 10.01 -2.89 15.92
CA MET A 374 10.75 -4.02 15.37
C MET A 374 10.69 -5.23 16.32
N GLU A 375 10.84 -4.99 17.63
CA GLU A 375 10.71 -6.04 18.65
C GLU A 375 9.32 -6.70 18.62
N HIS A 376 8.26 -5.90 18.46
CA HIS A 376 6.90 -6.41 18.30
C HIS A 376 6.76 -7.28 17.04
N ILE A 377 7.21 -6.80 15.88
CA ILE A 377 7.18 -7.54 14.60
C ILE A 377 7.82 -8.93 14.77
N PHE A 378 9.03 -9.00 15.32
CA PHE A 378 9.71 -10.28 15.53
C PHE A 378 9.08 -11.16 16.62
N THR A 379 8.46 -10.56 17.63
CA THR A 379 7.79 -11.30 18.72
C THR A 379 6.51 -11.96 18.20
N VAL A 380 5.70 -11.21 17.45
CA VAL A 380 4.49 -11.72 16.80
C VAL A 380 4.86 -12.84 15.83
N ALA A 381 5.87 -12.65 14.97
CA ALA A 381 6.33 -13.66 14.04
C ALA A 381 6.65 -15.02 14.71
N LYS A 382 7.37 -15.00 15.83
CA LYS A 382 7.71 -16.20 16.61
C LYS A 382 6.48 -16.89 17.20
N SER A 383 5.43 -16.13 17.50
CA SER A 383 4.18 -16.66 18.06
C SER A 383 3.20 -17.18 17.01
N THR A 384 3.31 -16.74 15.75
CA THR A 384 2.38 -17.13 14.67
C THR A 384 2.89 -18.28 13.80
N THR A 385 4.19 -18.60 13.82
CA THR A 385 4.76 -19.81 13.19
C THR A 385 4.19 -21.11 13.79
N THR A 386 3.60 -21.06 14.98
CA THR A 386 2.88 -22.19 15.61
C THR A 386 1.40 -22.29 15.20
N ILE A 387 0.81 -21.26 14.58
CA ILE A 387 -0.65 -21.17 14.30
C ILE A 387 -0.97 -21.33 12.79
N SER A 388 0.01 -21.08 11.92
CA SER A 388 -0.15 -20.95 10.45
C SER A 388 -0.34 -22.27 9.65
N ARG A 389 -0.48 -23.42 10.32
CA ARG A 389 -0.84 -24.70 9.64
C ARG A 389 -2.25 -25.18 9.93
N SER A 390 -3.03 -24.44 10.71
CA SER A 390 -4.38 -24.85 11.12
C SER A 390 -5.42 -23.78 10.81
N SER A 391 -5.76 -23.63 9.53
CA SER A 391 -7.12 -23.24 9.13
C SER A 391 -7.52 -24.08 7.94
N SER A 392 -7.95 -25.30 8.24
CA SER A 392 -8.67 -26.23 7.38
C SER A 392 -10.08 -25.73 7.10
N ILE A 393 -10.16 -24.58 6.42
CA ILE A 393 -11.30 -24.17 5.61
C ILE A 393 -10.63 -23.93 4.26
N GLU A 394 -11.06 -24.64 3.21
CA GLU A 394 -10.63 -24.33 1.84
C GLU A 394 -10.68 -22.80 1.68
N SER A 395 -9.52 -22.17 1.51
CA SER A 395 -9.44 -20.72 1.41
C SER A 395 -10.38 -20.30 0.29
N MET A 396 -11.39 -19.50 0.60
CA MET A 396 -12.28 -18.95 -0.40
C MET A 396 -11.42 -18.32 -1.51
N GLU A 397 -11.69 -18.69 -2.76
CA GLU A 397 -11.11 -18.06 -3.93
C GLU A 397 -12.22 -17.40 -4.71
N LEU A 398 -11.93 -16.25 -5.32
CA LEU A 398 -12.86 -15.68 -6.27
C LEU A 398 -12.90 -16.58 -7.51
N PRO A 399 -14.10 -16.90 -8.02
CA PRO A 399 -14.25 -17.80 -9.16
C PRO A 399 -13.94 -17.12 -10.50
N TYR A 400 -13.39 -15.90 -10.49
CA TYR A 400 -13.04 -15.15 -11.67
C TYR A 400 -11.94 -14.12 -11.39
N PHE A 401 -11.31 -13.66 -12.47
CA PHE A 401 -10.47 -12.47 -12.52
C PHE A 401 -11.28 -11.29 -13.06
N LEU A 402 -11.04 -10.10 -12.50
CA LEU A 402 -11.74 -8.88 -12.92
C LEU A 402 -10.77 -7.94 -13.64
N VAL A 403 -11.05 -7.63 -14.90
CA VAL A 403 -10.16 -6.79 -15.73
C VAL A 403 -10.96 -5.99 -16.75
N SER A 404 -10.58 -4.74 -16.99
CA SER A 404 -11.12 -3.99 -18.13
C SER A 404 -10.43 -4.36 -19.43
N ASP A 405 -11.10 -4.11 -20.56
CA ASP A 405 -10.55 -4.35 -21.89
C ASP A 405 -9.17 -3.72 -22.13
N ILE A 406 -8.98 -2.49 -21.63
CA ILE A 406 -7.75 -1.72 -21.80
C ILE A 406 -6.62 -2.35 -20.99
N GLU A 407 -6.90 -2.72 -19.74
CA GLU A 407 -5.92 -3.33 -18.84
C GLU A 407 -5.51 -4.71 -19.34
N LEU A 408 -6.48 -5.49 -19.85
CA LEU A 408 -6.22 -6.79 -20.44
C LEU A 408 -5.33 -6.66 -21.69
N LYS A 409 -5.64 -5.70 -22.57
CA LYS A 409 -4.79 -5.40 -23.73
C LYS A 409 -3.38 -5.01 -23.29
N PHE A 410 -3.27 -4.10 -22.35
CA PHE A 410 -2.00 -3.59 -21.85
C PHE A 410 -1.11 -4.71 -21.29
N ILE A 411 -1.66 -5.56 -20.40
CA ILE A 411 -0.88 -6.65 -19.80
C ILE A 411 -0.47 -7.69 -20.84
N LEU A 412 -1.32 -8.02 -21.82
CA LEU A 412 -1.00 -8.97 -22.88
C LEU A 412 0.06 -8.43 -23.84
N GLU A 413 -0.02 -7.16 -24.25
CA GLU A 413 1.02 -6.50 -25.05
C GLU A 413 2.36 -6.51 -24.31
N TYR A 414 2.35 -6.17 -23.02
CA TYR A 414 3.56 -6.16 -22.20
C TYR A 414 4.15 -7.57 -22.03
N ILE A 415 3.33 -8.59 -21.75
CA ILE A 415 3.80 -9.98 -21.70
C ILE A 415 4.40 -10.41 -23.05
N GLY A 416 3.78 -10.04 -24.17
CA GLY A 416 4.32 -10.32 -25.50
C GLY A 416 5.70 -9.69 -25.73
N LEU A 417 5.87 -8.41 -25.35
CA LEU A 417 7.16 -7.72 -25.39
C LEU A 417 8.20 -8.38 -24.49
N PHE A 418 7.80 -8.73 -23.26
CA PHE A 418 8.65 -9.45 -22.33
C PHE A 418 9.10 -10.79 -22.94
N LEU A 419 8.18 -11.57 -23.51
CA LEU A 419 8.42 -12.88 -24.15
C LEU A 419 9.28 -12.85 -25.41
N ALA A 420 9.44 -11.68 -26.04
CA ALA A 420 10.37 -11.51 -27.15
C ALA A 420 11.84 -11.47 -26.71
N ARG A 421 12.11 -11.38 -25.40
CA ARG A 421 13.47 -11.37 -24.85
C ARG A 421 14.06 -12.78 -24.83
N ASN A 422 15.39 -12.86 -24.96
CA ASN A 422 16.11 -14.14 -24.95
C ASN A 422 16.55 -14.59 -23.53
N ASP A 423 16.45 -13.72 -22.53
CA ASP A 423 16.98 -13.89 -21.17
C ASP A 423 15.91 -14.24 -20.13
N GLN A 424 14.82 -14.88 -20.56
CA GLN A 424 13.67 -15.12 -19.70
C GLN A 424 13.82 -16.36 -18.80
N PRO A 425 13.47 -16.23 -17.51
CA PRO A 425 13.60 -17.33 -16.56
C PRO A 425 12.42 -18.31 -16.56
N ASP A 426 11.25 -17.94 -17.12
CA ASP A 426 10.02 -18.73 -17.05
C ASP A 426 9.53 -19.23 -18.42
N GLN A 427 9.97 -20.45 -18.79
CA GLN A 427 9.52 -21.13 -20.01
C GLN A 427 8.02 -21.47 -20.01
N PRO A 428 7.40 -21.89 -18.89
CA PRO A 428 5.95 -22.06 -18.77
C PRO A 428 5.10 -20.87 -19.23
N LEU A 429 5.41 -19.63 -18.84
CA LEU A 429 4.62 -18.46 -19.24
C LEU A 429 4.49 -18.32 -20.76
N ASN A 430 5.58 -18.57 -21.50
CA ASN A 430 5.59 -18.56 -22.95
C ASN A 430 4.64 -19.62 -23.54
N THR A 431 4.52 -20.77 -22.87
CA THR A 431 3.63 -21.86 -23.30
C THR A 431 2.15 -21.47 -23.17
N TYR A 432 1.77 -20.81 -22.08
CA TYR A 432 0.39 -20.31 -21.91
C TYR A 432 0.08 -19.17 -22.87
N PHE A 433 0.99 -18.21 -23.01
CA PHE A 433 0.79 -17.05 -23.88
C PHE A 433 0.67 -17.44 -25.36
N ARG A 434 1.50 -18.37 -25.86
CA ARG A 434 1.43 -18.84 -27.26
C ARG A 434 0.15 -19.60 -27.61
N LYS A 435 -0.57 -20.11 -26.62
CA LYS A 435 -1.88 -20.76 -26.85
C LYS A 435 -2.99 -19.74 -27.09
N LEU A 436 -2.79 -18.46 -26.74
CA LEU A 436 -3.81 -17.45 -26.92
C LEU A 436 -4.10 -17.23 -28.42
N PRO A 437 -5.37 -17.29 -28.84
CA PRO A 437 -5.75 -17.08 -30.22
C PRO A 437 -5.67 -15.59 -30.62
N PRO A 438 -5.57 -15.30 -31.93
CA PRO A 438 -5.59 -13.92 -32.44
C PRO A 438 -6.84 -13.14 -32.04
N SER A 439 -7.97 -13.80 -31.77
CA SER A 439 -9.21 -13.19 -31.24
C SER A 439 -9.00 -12.49 -29.89
N ILE A 440 -8.05 -12.95 -29.08
CA ILE A 440 -7.69 -12.37 -27.79
C ILE A 440 -6.53 -11.36 -27.95
N LEU A 441 -5.60 -11.60 -28.87
CA LEU A 441 -4.39 -10.78 -29.02
C LEU A 441 -4.58 -9.55 -29.93
N ASN A 442 -5.47 -9.63 -30.93
CA ASN A 442 -5.72 -8.52 -31.86
C ASN A 442 -6.87 -7.66 -31.34
N PHE A 443 -6.53 -6.65 -30.55
CA PHE A 443 -7.48 -5.59 -30.20
C PHE A 443 -7.58 -4.58 -31.35
N GLU A 444 -8.79 -4.15 -31.71
CA GLU A 444 -9.08 -3.27 -32.87
C GLU A 444 -8.52 -1.82 -32.78
N TYR A 445 -7.60 -1.53 -31.85
CA TYR A 445 -7.12 -0.18 -31.55
C TYR A 445 -5.59 -0.09 -31.69
N GLU A 446 -5.05 1.12 -31.92
CA GLU A 446 -3.60 1.41 -31.88
C GLU A 446 -2.95 0.93 -30.56
N SER A 447 -1.63 0.74 -30.55
CA SER A 447 -0.88 0.27 -29.38
C SER A 447 -1.22 1.10 -28.13
N VAL A 448 -1.44 0.43 -26.99
CA VAL A 448 -1.85 1.12 -25.73
C VAL A 448 -0.78 2.06 -25.22
N PHE A 449 0.47 1.88 -25.67
CA PHE A 449 1.58 2.78 -25.41
C PHE A 449 1.47 4.14 -26.13
N VAL A 450 0.49 4.33 -27.02
CA VAL A 450 0.28 5.56 -27.80
C VAL A 450 -0.97 6.35 -27.37
N VAL A 451 -2.05 5.69 -26.92
CA VAL A 451 -3.29 6.37 -26.53
C VAL A 451 -4.00 5.61 -25.39
N LEU A 452 -4.03 6.20 -24.20
CA LEU A 452 -4.93 5.78 -23.10
C LEU A 452 -6.30 6.51 -23.15
N GLU A 453 -6.48 7.42 -24.10
CA GLU A 453 -7.70 8.23 -24.21
C GLU A 453 -8.78 7.54 -25.04
N ASN A 454 -9.97 7.42 -24.47
CA ASN A 454 -11.25 7.07 -25.13
C ASN A 454 -11.53 5.61 -25.48
N LEU A 455 -11.73 4.76 -24.48
CA LEU A 455 -12.46 3.50 -24.68
C LEU A 455 -13.58 3.32 -23.64
N ASN A 456 -14.73 2.84 -24.11
CA ASN A 456 -15.81 2.36 -23.24
C ASN A 456 -15.25 1.18 -22.42
N GLN A 457 -15.24 1.33 -21.10
CA GLN A 457 -14.72 0.28 -20.21
C GLN A 457 -15.78 -0.78 -20.00
N VAL A 458 -15.74 -1.84 -20.80
CA VAL A 458 -16.38 -3.11 -20.43
C VAL A 458 -15.45 -3.80 -19.45
N ILE A 459 -15.99 -4.19 -18.30
CA ILE A 459 -15.26 -4.98 -17.30
C ILE A 459 -15.58 -6.43 -17.53
N ILE A 460 -14.55 -7.23 -17.75
CA ILE A 460 -14.66 -8.65 -18.05
C ILE A 460 -14.45 -9.46 -16.78
N LEU A 461 -15.38 -10.37 -16.50
CA LEU A 461 -15.23 -11.41 -15.48
C LEU A 461 -14.72 -12.68 -16.17
N ILE A 462 -13.43 -12.96 -16.02
CA ILE A 462 -12.78 -14.12 -16.64
C ILE A 462 -12.82 -15.27 -15.64
N VAL A 463 -13.65 -16.29 -15.92
CA VAL A 463 -13.85 -17.46 -15.04
C VAL A 463 -12.71 -18.47 -15.18
#